data_AF-F2G4J2-F1
#
_entry.id   AF-F2G4J2-F1
#
_cell.length_a   1.000
_cell.length_b   1.000
_cell.length_c   1.000
_cell.angle_alpha   90.00
_cell.angle_beta   90.00
_cell.angle_gamma   90.00
#
_symmetry.space_group_name_H-M   'P 1'
#
loop_
_entity.id
_entity.type
_entity.pdbx_description
1 polymer ?
#
loop_
_entity_poly.entity_id
_entity_poly.type
_entity_poly.pdbx_seq_one_letter_code
_entity_poly.pdbx_strand_id
1 'polypeptide(L)'
;MTHLSVVEQPKYCISDDEDYIALYENEGSYIYYVRNYAAQTEFLLLSMDLVMSLDEKLRTVAGVYFTPNFSVLKHFESEVTQHVLTSALLPHFHYLFNCSVSKFIKRL
;
A
#
# COMPACT_ATOMS: atom_id res chain seq x y z
N MET A 1 -34.35 17.39 -14.09
CA MET A 1 -33.89 16.92 -12.77
C MET A 1 -33.17 15.61 -12.99
N THR A 2 -31.85 15.61 -12.96
CA THR A 2 -31.02 14.40 -13.09
C THR A 2 -30.92 13.73 -11.72
N HIS A 3 -31.51 12.55 -11.58
CA HIS A 3 -31.33 11.67 -10.43
C HIS A 3 -29.88 11.18 -10.40
N LEU A 4 -29.06 11.76 -9.53
CA LEU A 4 -27.78 11.19 -9.13
C LEU A 4 -28.06 10.16 -8.03
N SER A 5 -28.07 8.89 -8.41
CA SER A 5 -28.08 7.79 -7.44
C SER A 5 -26.68 7.73 -6.82
N VAL A 6 -26.56 8.08 -5.54
CA VAL A 6 -25.37 7.77 -4.76
C VAL A 6 -25.38 6.25 -4.56
N VAL A 7 -24.51 5.56 -5.30
CA VAL A 7 -24.28 4.13 -5.09
C VAL A 7 -23.30 4.03 -3.92
N GLU A 8 -23.79 3.59 -2.76
CA GLU A 8 -22.93 3.21 -1.65
C GLU A 8 -22.08 2.00 -2.10
N GLN A 9 -20.77 2.20 -2.22
CA GLN A 9 -19.85 1.10 -2.51
C GLN A 9 -19.80 0.14 -1.31
N PRO A 10 -19.95 -1.17 -1.52
CA PRO A 10 -19.73 -2.16 -0.48
C PRO A 10 -18.32 -2.03 0.11
N LYS A 11 -18.20 -2.19 1.43
CA LYS A 11 -16.96 -2.07 2.21
C LYS A 11 -15.80 -3.01 1.80
N TYR A 12 -16.03 -3.90 0.83
CA TYR A 12 -15.05 -4.86 0.31
C TYR A 12 -15.37 -5.17 -1.15
N CYS A 13 -15.07 -4.24 -2.05
CA CYS A 13 -14.92 -4.54 -3.46
C CYS A 13 -13.44 -4.88 -3.70
N ILE A 14 -13.08 -6.17 -3.62
CA ILE A 14 -11.94 -6.63 -4.42
C ILE A 14 -12.48 -6.55 -5.86
N SER A 15 -12.16 -5.46 -6.54
CA SER A 15 -12.38 -5.38 -7.98
C SER A 15 -11.51 -6.47 -8.61
N ASP A 16 -12.01 -7.25 -9.57
CA ASP A 16 -11.15 -8.17 -10.37
C ASP A 16 -9.99 -7.40 -11.03
N ASP A 17 -10.12 -6.07 -11.15
CA ASP A 17 -9.14 -5.19 -11.76
C ASP A 17 -8.05 -4.71 -10.80
N GLU A 18 -8.13 -4.97 -9.49
CA GLU A 18 -7.13 -4.49 -8.51
C GLU A 18 -6.90 -5.45 -7.33
N ASP A 19 -5.63 -5.68 -6.99
CA ASP A 19 -5.24 -6.30 -5.73
C ASP A 19 -4.71 -5.25 -4.74
N TYR A 20 -4.98 -5.48 -3.45
CA TYR A 20 -4.63 -4.55 -2.37
C TYR A 20 -4.12 -5.29 -1.13
N ILE A 21 -3.07 -4.76 -0.49
CA ILE A 21 -2.60 -5.23 0.81
C ILE A 21 -2.20 -4.05 1.70
N ALA A 22 -2.61 -4.10 2.97
CA ALA A 22 -2.10 -3.20 3.99
C ALA A 22 -0.72 -3.68 4.46
N LEU A 23 0.33 -3.00 4.03
CA LEU A 23 1.70 -3.27 4.48
C LEU A 23 1.91 -2.79 5.92
N TYR A 24 1.18 -1.75 6.32
CA TYR A 24 1.13 -1.25 7.68
C TYR A 24 -0.21 -0.56 7.92
N GLU A 25 -0.78 -0.72 9.12
CA GLU A 25 -1.98 -0.01 9.56
C GLU A 25 -1.98 0.08 11.09
N ASN A 26 -2.08 1.30 11.62
CA ASN A 26 -2.20 1.56 13.05
C ASN A 26 -2.82 2.95 13.30
N GLU A 27 -3.93 3.02 14.04
CA GLU A 27 -4.54 4.27 14.55
C GLU A 27 -4.61 5.45 13.55
N GLY A 28 -4.92 5.17 12.28
CA GLY A 28 -5.04 6.19 11.21
C GLY A 28 -3.78 6.42 10.39
N SER A 29 -2.64 5.86 10.80
CA SER A 29 -1.43 5.75 9.99
C SER A 29 -1.48 4.48 9.14
N TYR A 30 -1.11 4.57 7.87
CA TYR A 30 -1.16 3.40 6.98
C TYR A 30 -0.18 3.45 5.82
N ILE A 31 0.20 2.27 5.37
CA ILE A 31 0.94 2.04 4.13
C ILE A 31 0.20 0.95 3.36
N TYR A 32 -0.36 1.32 2.23
CA TYR A 32 -1.12 0.43 1.38
C TYR A 32 -0.37 0.19 0.08
N TYR A 33 -0.34 -1.07 -0.37
CA TYR A 33 0.10 -1.42 -1.70
C TYR A 33 -1.11 -1.75 -2.56
N VAL A 34 -1.14 -1.18 -3.75
CA VAL A 34 -2.17 -1.41 -4.76
C VAL A 34 -1.51 -1.86 -6.06
N ARG A 35 -1.98 -2.97 -6.61
CA ARG A 35 -1.69 -3.43 -7.96
C ARG A 35 -2.97 -3.30 -8.78
N ASN A 36 -2.99 -2.36 -9.72
CA ASN A 36 -4.10 -2.16 -10.63
C ASN A 36 -3.80 -2.82 -11.99
N TYR A 37 -4.58 -3.85 -12.31
CA TYR A 37 -4.47 -4.63 -13.54
C TYR A 37 -5.00 -3.91 -14.77
N ALA A 38 -6.05 -3.10 -14.63
CA ALA A 38 -6.65 -2.34 -15.74
C ALA A 38 -5.71 -1.23 -16.25
N ALA A 39 -5.08 -0.50 -15.33
CA ALA A 39 -4.13 0.57 -15.62
C ALA A 39 -2.67 0.05 -15.74
N GLN A 40 -2.44 -1.24 -15.51
CA GLN A 40 -1.12 -1.89 -15.51
C GLN A 40 -0.10 -1.14 -14.65
N THR A 41 -0.52 -0.72 -13.46
CA THR A 41 0.30 0.11 -12.57
C THR A 41 0.27 -0.41 -11.14
N GLU A 42 1.36 -0.15 -10.43
CA GLU A 42 1.50 -0.46 -9.02
C GLU A 42 1.94 0.79 -8.27
N PHE A 43 1.32 1.02 -7.12
CA PHE A 43 1.67 2.16 -6.28
C PHE A 43 1.50 1.84 -4.79
N LEU A 44 2.20 2.61 -3.98
CA LEU A 44 1.99 2.70 -2.55
C LEU A 44 1.18 3.96 -2.25
N LEU A 45 0.29 3.85 -1.27
CA LEU A 45 -0.38 4.98 -0.66
C LEU A 45 -0.02 5.05 0.81
N LEU A 46 0.57 6.16 1.22
CA LEU A 46 0.96 6.43 2.60
C LEU A 46 0.03 7.49 3.20
N SER A 47 -0.32 7.31 4.47
CA SER A 47 -0.99 8.35 5.25
C SER A 47 -0.10 9.58 5.40
N MET A 48 -0.72 10.76 5.50
CA MET A 48 0.02 12.03 5.46
C MET A 48 0.99 12.20 6.63
N ASP A 49 0.70 11.65 7.80
CA ASP A 49 1.61 11.63 8.95
C ASP A 49 2.89 10.83 8.65
N LEU A 50 2.79 9.69 7.98
CA LEU A 50 3.94 8.91 7.52
C LEU A 50 4.70 9.63 6.41
N VAL A 51 4.00 10.31 5.50
CA VAL A 51 4.66 11.16 4.50
C VAL A 51 5.47 12.27 5.17
N MET A 52 4.94 12.89 6.21
CA MET A 52 5.61 13.98 6.92
C MET A 52 6.79 13.52 7.78
N SER A 53 6.87 12.23 8.14
CA SER A 53 8.01 11.68 8.87
C SER A 53 9.24 11.39 7.98
N LEU A 54 9.04 11.32 6.66
CA LEU A 54 10.12 11.13 5.68
C LEU A 54 10.99 12.38 5.51
N ASP A 55 12.20 12.19 4.97
CA ASP A 55 13.02 13.26 4.44
C ASP A 55 12.24 14.07 3.39
N GLU A 56 12.38 15.40 3.40
CA GLU A 56 11.65 16.31 2.50
C GLU A 56 11.77 15.92 1.02
N LYS A 57 12.96 15.48 0.59
CA LYS A 57 13.26 15.04 -0.79
C LYS A 57 12.44 13.82 -1.24
N LEU A 58 11.90 13.03 -0.30
CA LEU A 58 11.12 11.83 -0.57
C LEU A 58 9.62 12.10 -0.49
N ARG A 59 9.18 13.24 0.04
CA ARG A 59 7.76 13.50 0.25
C ARG A 59 7.05 13.74 -1.07
N THR A 60 5.90 13.08 -1.25
CA THR A 60 4.98 13.38 -2.35
C THR A 60 3.76 14.13 -1.81
N VAL A 61 3.20 15.03 -2.63
CA VAL A 61 2.04 15.86 -2.23
C VAL A 61 0.82 15.01 -1.88
N ALA A 62 0.66 13.86 -2.55
CA ALA A 62 -0.51 12.99 -2.39
C ALA A 62 -0.22 11.71 -1.56
N GLY A 63 1.00 11.52 -1.06
CA GLY A 63 1.39 10.28 -0.40
C GLY A 63 1.41 9.05 -1.32
N VAL A 64 1.38 9.26 -2.64
CA VAL A 64 1.41 8.19 -3.65
C VAL A 64 2.83 8.00 -4.17
N TYR A 65 3.28 6.75 -4.22
CA TYR A 65 4.61 6.37 -4.71
C TYR A 65 4.49 5.26 -5.74
N PHE A 66 4.98 5.47 -6.95
CA PHE A 66 5.05 4.41 -7.98
C PHE A 66 6.26 3.50 -7.76
N THR A 67 6.30 2.37 -8.46
CA THR A 67 7.33 1.32 -8.35
C THR A 67 8.78 1.83 -8.23
N PRO A 68 9.24 2.82 -9.02
CA PRO A 68 10.62 3.34 -8.90
C PRO A 68 10.95 3.97 -7.54
N ASN A 69 9.93 4.38 -6.79
CA ASN A 69 10.04 5.07 -5.50
C ASN A 69 9.65 4.17 -4.31
N PHE A 70 9.46 2.86 -4.53
CA PHE A 70 9.14 1.92 -3.43
C PHE A 70 10.26 1.79 -2.40
N SER A 71 11.48 2.26 -2.70
CA SER A 71 12.57 2.37 -1.74
C SER A 71 12.20 3.17 -0.48
N VAL A 72 11.15 4.00 -0.54
CA VAL A 72 10.56 4.67 0.62
C VAL A 72 10.16 3.70 1.74
N LEU A 73 9.78 2.45 1.41
CA LEU A 73 9.41 1.43 2.40
C LEU A 73 10.57 1.05 3.33
N LYS A 74 11.82 1.30 2.95
CA LYS A 74 12.99 1.04 3.82
C LYS A 74 12.95 1.88 5.09
N HIS A 75 12.30 3.04 5.07
CA HIS A 75 12.11 3.88 6.27
C HIS A 75 11.13 3.27 7.28
N PHE A 76 10.32 2.30 6.85
CA PHE A 76 9.28 1.64 7.64
C PHE A 76 9.48 0.12 7.68
N GLU A 77 10.72 -0.36 7.48
CA GLU A 77 11.00 -1.79 7.35
C GLU A 77 10.53 -2.59 8.58
N SER A 78 10.77 -2.06 9.78
CA SER A 78 10.41 -2.75 11.02
C SER A 78 8.89 -2.85 11.18
N GLU A 79 8.19 -1.75 10.93
CA GLU A 79 6.74 -1.62 11.02
C GLU A 79 6.04 -2.51 10.01
N VAL A 80 6.48 -2.47 8.75
CA VAL A 80 5.95 -3.31 7.67
C VAL A 80 6.23 -4.79 7.94
N THR A 81 7.45 -5.12 8.34
CA THR A 81 7.82 -6.52 8.64
C THR A 81 7.00 -7.05 9.80
N GLN A 82 6.90 -6.30 10.90
CA GLN A 82 6.11 -6.70 12.05
C GLN A 82 4.64 -6.86 11.67
N HIS A 83 4.04 -5.87 11.02
CA HIS A 83 2.63 -5.89 10.66
C HIS A 83 2.31 -7.07 9.73
N VAL A 84 3.07 -7.29 8.66
CA VAL A 84 2.81 -8.41 7.73
C VAL A 84 2.98 -9.78 8.40
N LEU A 85 3.92 -9.93 9.35
CA LEU A 85 4.15 -11.19 10.05
C LEU A 85 3.12 -11.47 11.16
N THR A 86 2.63 -10.43 11.85
CA THR A 86 1.62 -10.60 12.91
C THR A 86 0.19 -10.57 12.41
N SER A 87 -0.05 -9.89 11.30
CA SER A 87 -1.35 -9.89 10.62
C SER A 87 -1.51 -11.16 9.78
N ALA A 88 -2.75 -11.59 9.53
CA ALA A 88 -3.05 -12.75 8.69
C ALA A 88 -2.80 -12.50 7.18
N LEU A 89 -1.85 -11.61 6.85
CA LEU A 89 -1.59 -11.09 5.50
C LEU A 89 -0.42 -11.81 4.81
N LEU A 90 0.35 -12.63 5.51
CA LEU A 90 1.53 -13.30 4.95
C LEU A 90 1.25 -14.14 3.68
N PRO A 91 0.16 -14.93 3.58
CA PRO A 91 -0.18 -15.62 2.34
C PRO A 91 -0.46 -14.66 1.17
N HIS A 92 -1.17 -13.56 1.43
CA HIS A 92 -1.47 -12.56 0.42
C HIS A 92 -0.21 -11.81 -0.02
N PHE A 93 0.66 -11.46 0.92
CA PHE A 93 1.97 -10.89 0.62
C PHE A 93 2.79 -11.81 -0.30
N HIS A 94 2.83 -13.10 0.02
CA HIS A 94 3.53 -14.09 -0.81
C HIS A 94 2.92 -14.22 -2.21
N TYR A 95 1.60 -14.15 -2.33
CA TYR A 95 0.92 -14.13 -3.63
C TYR A 95 1.35 -12.91 -4.48
N LEU A 96 1.40 -11.71 -3.89
CA LEU A 96 1.70 -10.47 -4.62
C LEU A 96 3.17 -10.33 -5.01
N PHE A 97 4.09 -10.70 -4.11
CA PHE A 97 5.53 -10.40 -4.26
C PHE A 97 6.39 -11.64 -4.52
N ASN A 98 5.84 -12.85 -4.39
CA ASN A 98 6.53 -14.12 -4.59
C ASN A 98 7.88 -14.23 -3.83
N CYS A 99 7.94 -13.64 -2.63
CA CYS A 99 9.10 -13.68 -1.75
C CYS A 99 8.73 -13.35 -0.30
N SER A 100 9.65 -13.58 0.63
CA SER A 100 9.49 -13.15 2.02
C SER A 100 9.59 -11.62 2.13
N VAL A 101 9.00 -11.05 3.19
CA VAL A 101 9.04 -9.60 3.45
C VAL A 101 10.47 -9.07 3.50
N SER A 102 11.36 -9.76 4.21
CA SER A 102 12.78 -9.40 4.28
C SER A 102 13.49 -9.41 2.92
N LYS A 103 13.11 -10.33 2.02
CA LYS A 103 13.69 -10.42 0.67
C LYS A 103 13.11 -9.34 -0.23
N PHE A 104 11.85 -8.99 -0.05
CA PHE A 104 11.19 -7.88 -0.74
C PHE A 104 11.88 -6.56 -0.40
N ILE A 105 11.98 -6.19 0.89
CA ILE A 105 12.59 -4.91 1.32
C ILE A 105 14.03 -4.76 0.84
N LYS A 106 14.82 -5.85 0.86
CA LYS A 106 16.21 -5.87 0.36
C LYS A 106 16.34 -5.62 -1.15
N ARG A 107 15.28 -5.82 -1.93
CA ARG A 107 15.28 -5.62 -3.40
C ARG A 107 14.85 -4.22 -3.82
N LEU A 108 14.17 -3.49 -2.93
CA LEU A 108 13.87 -2.07 -3.09
C LEU A 108 15.16 -1.24 -2.97
#